data_AF-A0A1F8ZTB1-F1
#
_entry.id   AF-A0A1F8ZTB1-F1
#
_cell.length_a   1.000
_cell.length_b   1.000
_cell.length_c   1.000
_cell.angle_alpha   90.00
_cell.angle_beta   90.00
_cell.angle_gamma   90.00
#
_symmetry.space_group_name_H-M   'P 1'
#
loop_
_entity.id
_entity.type
_entity.pdbx_description
1 polymer ?
#
loop_
_entity_poly.entity_id
_entity_poly.type
_entity_poly.pdbx_seq_one_letter_code
_entity_poly.pdbx_strand_id
1 'polypeptide(L)'
;MIQGSPASPAVAASKIIESLQIRAPSEIRIHDIAMERGAFVRERILEGSEARLIRKGNLGIITVNSTIPEEGRKRFAVAHELGHFEVHSASQLIFCTEQDMLFWNESKPEELQANEFAAEILMPEGIFRGYVKVGPPKLDNIKEIAKKFRMTLTATALRYVQLSKEPCAMVISEKGVIGWYKKSPDFNFHVKVGGKLSLDTYAFDFYDGVELPTRP
;
A
#
# COMPACT_ATOMS: atom_id res chain seq x y z
N MET A 1 8.22 -29.21 -17.92
CA MET A 1 7.98 -27.97 -18.68
C MET A 1 6.55 -27.52 -18.48
N ILE A 2 6.33 -26.53 -17.60
CA ILE A 2 5.34 -25.45 -17.76
C ILE A 2 5.99 -24.25 -17.04
N GLN A 3 6.89 -23.54 -17.71
CA GLN A 3 7.31 -22.22 -17.25
C GLN A 3 6.27 -21.24 -17.78
N GLY A 4 5.18 -21.07 -17.03
CA GLY A 4 4.29 -19.93 -17.25
C GLY A 4 5.06 -18.64 -17.01
N SER A 5 4.84 -17.63 -17.84
CA SER A 5 5.31 -16.26 -17.53
C SER A 5 4.97 -15.94 -16.07
N PRO A 6 5.85 -15.27 -15.31
CA PRO A 6 5.53 -14.89 -13.95
C PRO A 6 4.26 -14.05 -14.02
N ALA A 7 3.20 -14.53 -13.37
CA ALA A 7 2.00 -13.73 -13.18
C ALA A 7 2.42 -12.40 -12.54
N SER A 8 1.82 -11.27 -12.95
CA SER A 8 2.13 -10.00 -12.31
C SER A 8 1.95 -10.12 -10.79
N PRO A 9 2.68 -9.35 -9.97
CA PRO A 9 2.57 -9.42 -8.51
C PRO A 9 1.12 -9.27 -8.03
N ALA A 10 0.35 -8.38 -8.66
CA ALA A 10 -1.08 -8.25 -8.42
C ALA A 10 -1.88 -9.53 -8.76
N VAL A 11 -1.61 -10.20 -9.89
CA VAL A 11 -2.29 -11.46 -10.23
C VAL A 11 -1.93 -12.57 -9.24
N ALA A 12 -0.68 -12.62 -8.75
CA ALA A 12 -0.30 -13.57 -7.71
C ALA A 12 -1.09 -13.35 -6.40
N ALA A 13 -1.19 -12.10 -5.96
CA ALA A 13 -2.00 -11.73 -4.81
C ALA A 13 -3.50 -12.03 -5.02
N SER A 14 -4.07 -11.66 -6.17
CA SER A 14 -5.49 -11.94 -6.50
C SER A 14 -5.80 -13.44 -6.45
N LYS A 15 -4.91 -14.28 -6.98
CA LYS A 15 -5.08 -15.75 -6.92
C LYS A 15 -5.13 -16.28 -5.49
N ILE A 16 -4.35 -15.71 -4.57
CA ILE A 16 -4.40 -16.09 -3.14
C ILE A 16 -5.74 -15.68 -2.53
N ILE A 17 -6.19 -14.45 -2.80
CA ILE A 17 -7.50 -13.95 -2.34
C ILE A 17 -8.64 -14.85 -2.86
N GLU A 18 -8.59 -15.22 -4.14
CA GLU A 18 -9.56 -16.11 -4.77
C GLU A 18 -9.50 -17.54 -4.19
N SER A 19 -8.32 -18.13 -4.04
CA SER A 19 -8.18 -19.51 -3.53
C SER A 19 -8.64 -19.62 -2.08
N LEU A 20 -8.39 -18.59 -1.27
CA LEU A 20 -8.84 -18.51 0.12
C LEU A 20 -10.31 -18.08 0.26
N GLN A 21 -10.99 -17.78 -0.85
CA GLN A 21 -12.39 -17.33 -0.87
C GLN A 21 -12.62 -16.11 0.02
N ILE A 22 -11.66 -15.19 0.10
CA ILE A 22 -11.80 -13.94 0.85
C ILE A 22 -12.76 -13.03 0.10
N ARG A 23 -13.85 -12.60 0.75
CA ARG A 23 -14.93 -11.80 0.16
C ARG A 23 -15.11 -10.45 0.83
N ALA A 24 -14.60 -10.24 2.04
CA ALA A 24 -14.75 -8.99 2.77
C ALA A 24 -13.41 -8.47 3.37
N PRO A 25 -13.25 -7.15 3.56
CA PRO A 25 -12.03 -6.57 4.15
C PRO A 25 -11.68 -7.13 5.54
N SER A 26 -12.69 -7.52 6.33
CA SER A 26 -12.52 -8.12 7.66
C SER A 26 -11.86 -9.50 7.66
N GLU A 27 -11.90 -10.19 6.53
CA GLU A 27 -11.34 -11.53 6.33
C GLU A 27 -9.87 -11.48 5.89
N ILE A 28 -9.37 -10.29 5.52
CA ILE A 28 -7.97 -10.10 5.13
C ILE A 28 -7.10 -10.11 6.39
N ARG A 29 -6.68 -11.32 6.79
CA ARG A 29 -5.81 -11.59 7.93
C ARG A 29 -4.41 -11.93 7.42
N ILE A 30 -3.58 -10.91 7.23
CA ILE A 30 -2.28 -11.08 6.54
C ILE A 30 -1.33 -12.09 7.22
N HIS A 31 -1.40 -12.22 8.55
CA HIS A 31 -0.62 -13.24 9.27
C HIS A 31 -1.09 -14.67 8.95
N ASP A 32 -2.41 -14.89 8.88
CA ASP A 32 -2.99 -16.19 8.58
C ASP A 32 -2.74 -16.57 7.11
N ILE A 33 -2.85 -15.59 6.21
CA ILE A 33 -2.50 -15.74 4.80
C ILE A 33 -1.02 -16.11 4.68
N ALA A 34 -0.11 -15.35 5.28
CA ALA A 34 1.32 -15.64 5.24
C ALA A 34 1.62 -17.06 5.77
N MET A 35 0.97 -17.46 6.88
CA MET A 35 1.13 -18.80 7.45
C MET A 35 0.67 -19.90 6.50
N GLU A 36 -0.48 -19.74 5.83
CA GLU A 36 -0.95 -20.66 4.79
C GLU A 36 0.04 -20.78 3.62
N ARG A 37 0.70 -19.67 3.27
CA ARG A 37 1.78 -19.64 2.27
C ARG A 37 3.10 -20.28 2.73
N GLY A 38 3.21 -20.68 3.99
CA GLY A 38 4.45 -21.24 4.56
C GLY A 38 5.42 -20.19 5.10
N ALA A 39 4.97 -18.95 5.27
CA ALA A 39 5.74 -17.86 5.86
C ALA A 39 5.23 -17.54 7.29
N PHE A 40 6.04 -17.86 8.29
CA PHE A 40 5.70 -17.56 9.68
C PHE A 40 6.02 -16.10 10.04
N VAL A 41 5.02 -15.38 10.56
CA VAL A 41 5.18 -13.97 10.94
C VAL A 41 5.47 -13.86 12.43
N ARG A 42 6.50 -13.09 12.79
CA ARG A 42 6.84 -12.74 14.18
C ARG A 42 7.19 -11.27 14.32
N GLU A 43 6.92 -10.72 15.50
CA GLU A 43 7.34 -9.36 15.84
C GLU A 43 8.60 -9.39 16.72
N ARG A 44 9.60 -8.57 16.37
CA ARG A 44 10.83 -8.35 17.16
C ARG A 44 11.28 -6.91 17.00
N ILE A 45 12.09 -6.40 17.91
CA ILE A 45 12.79 -5.13 17.68
C ILE A 45 13.77 -5.34 16.53
N LEU A 46 13.68 -4.50 15.51
CA LEU A 46 14.64 -4.43 14.41
C LEU A 46 15.29 -3.05 14.40
N GLU A 47 16.60 -3.00 14.17
CA GLU A 47 17.32 -1.76 13.92
C GLU A 47 17.51 -1.59 12.40
N GLY A 48 17.23 -0.38 11.90
CA GLY A 48 17.43 -0.02 10.49
C GLY A 48 16.51 -0.69 9.46
N SER A 49 15.47 -1.43 9.89
CA SER A 49 14.49 -2.07 8.99
C SER A 49 13.10 -2.11 9.63
N GLU A 50 12.07 -2.04 8.78
CA GLU A 50 10.67 -2.23 9.19
C GLU A 50 10.29 -3.70 9.21
N ALA A 51 10.84 -4.48 8.28
CA ALA A 51 10.67 -5.91 8.24
C ALA A 51 11.86 -6.59 7.57
N ARG A 52 11.88 -7.92 7.71
CA ARG A 52 12.91 -8.80 7.17
C ARG A 52 12.32 -10.17 6.85
N LEU A 53 12.57 -10.65 5.64
CA LEU A 53 12.33 -12.04 5.24
C LEU A 53 13.61 -12.89 5.36
N ILE A 54 13.47 -14.07 5.97
CA ILE A 54 14.45 -15.16 5.88
C ILE A 54 13.77 -16.37 5.25
N ARG A 55 14.37 -16.95 4.20
CA ARG A 55 13.78 -18.06 3.44
C ARG A 55 14.67 -19.31 3.42
N LYS A 56 14.05 -20.49 3.54
CA LYS A 56 14.68 -21.80 3.28
C LYS A 56 13.71 -22.69 2.49
N GLY A 57 13.93 -22.82 1.19
CA GLY A 57 13.04 -23.57 0.30
C GLY A 57 11.65 -22.92 0.23
N ASN A 58 10.61 -23.68 0.60
CA ASN A 58 9.21 -23.21 0.61
C ASN A 58 8.76 -22.73 2.00
N LEU A 59 9.69 -22.49 2.92
CA LEU A 59 9.39 -21.95 4.25
C LEU A 59 10.07 -20.59 4.42
N GLY A 60 9.35 -19.66 5.03
CA GLY A 60 9.81 -18.30 5.32
C GLY A 60 9.58 -17.91 6.78
N ILE A 61 10.41 -17.00 7.28
CA ILE A 61 10.16 -16.27 8.52
C ILE A 61 10.15 -14.78 8.18
N ILE A 62 9.00 -14.15 8.33
CA ILE A 62 8.83 -12.71 8.23
C ILE A 62 8.94 -12.13 9.64
N THR A 63 9.97 -11.32 9.87
CA THR A 63 10.14 -10.59 11.12
C THR A 63 9.74 -9.15 10.89
N VAL A 64 8.71 -8.67 11.59
CA VAL A 64 8.27 -7.26 11.54
C VAL A 64 8.73 -6.53 12.78
N ASN A 65 9.12 -5.27 12.60
CA ASN A 65 9.58 -4.43 13.68
C ASN A 65 8.45 -4.14 14.66
N SER A 66 8.60 -4.60 15.90
CA SER A 66 7.58 -4.45 16.95
C SER A 66 7.33 -2.98 17.32
N THR A 67 8.29 -2.10 17.03
CA THR A 67 8.23 -0.67 17.37
C THR A 67 7.34 0.16 16.44
N ILE A 68 6.88 -0.40 15.31
CA ILE A 68 5.96 0.29 14.39
C ILE A 68 4.62 0.51 15.11
N PRO A 69 4.18 1.76 15.34
CA PRO A 69 2.97 2.02 16.13
C PRO A 69 1.69 1.79 15.32
N GLU A 70 1.72 2.03 14.01
CA GLU A 70 0.54 1.99 13.14
C GLU A 70 0.27 0.57 12.63
N GLU A 71 -0.91 0.01 12.91
CA GLU A 71 -1.32 -1.33 12.45
C GLU A 71 -1.23 -1.45 10.91
N GLY A 72 -1.70 -0.44 10.18
CA GLY A 72 -1.66 -0.43 8.71
C GLY A 72 -0.24 -0.55 8.16
N ARG A 73 0.75 0.10 8.80
CA ARG A 73 2.17 -0.02 8.42
C ARG A 73 2.72 -1.41 8.72
N LYS A 74 2.44 -1.96 9.90
CA LYS A 74 2.82 -3.35 10.23
C LYS A 74 2.25 -4.34 9.21
N ARG A 75 0.97 -4.20 8.89
CA ARG A 75 0.30 -5.06 7.89
C ARG A 75 0.92 -4.93 6.51
N PHE A 76 1.23 -3.71 6.09
CA PHE A 76 1.93 -3.46 4.82
C PHE A 76 3.30 -4.14 4.81
N ALA A 77 4.09 -3.97 5.87
CA ALA A 77 5.40 -4.59 5.98
C ALA A 77 5.34 -6.12 5.90
N VAL A 78 4.37 -6.77 6.58
CA VAL A 78 4.15 -8.23 6.42
C VAL A 78 3.82 -8.58 4.97
N ALA A 79 2.89 -7.86 4.35
CA ALA A 79 2.44 -8.17 2.99
C ALA A 79 3.53 -7.93 1.94
N HIS A 80 4.39 -6.94 2.15
CA HIS A 80 5.53 -6.65 1.30
C HIS A 80 6.55 -7.79 1.35
N GLU A 81 6.94 -8.25 2.54
CA GLU A 81 7.85 -9.39 2.68
C GLU A 81 7.22 -10.69 2.13
N LEU A 82 5.90 -10.85 2.27
CA LEU A 82 5.18 -11.96 1.63
C LEU A 82 5.21 -11.84 0.10
N GLY A 83 5.15 -10.62 -0.45
CA GLY A 83 5.35 -10.36 -1.86
C GLY A 83 6.72 -10.79 -2.34
N HIS A 84 7.79 -10.49 -1.59
CA HIS A 84 9.11 -11.05 -1.89
C HIS A 84 9.14 -12.57 -1.84
N PHE A 85 8.49 -13.17 -0.84
CA PHE A 85 8.47 -14.62 -0.69
C PHE A 85 7.76 -15.34 -1.86
N GLU A 86 6.63 -14.81 -2.32
CA GLU A 86 5.82 -15.38 -3.40
C GLU A 86 6.39 -15.10 -4.80
N VAL A 87 6.85 -13.87 -5.04
CA VAL A 87 7.17 -13.39 -6.40
C VAL A 87 8.65 -13.56 -6.74
N HIS A 88 9.54 -13.51 -5.76
CA HIS A 88 10.98 -13.51 -5.98
C HIS A 88 11.64 -14.80 -5.51
N SER A 89 12.60 -15.29 -6.29
CA SER A 89 13.35 -16.52 -6.01
C SER A 89 14.77 -16.27 -5.48
N ALA A 90 15.21 -15.01 -5.43
CA ALA A 90 16.63 -14.66 -5.53
C ALA A 90 17.38 -14.40 -4.21
N SER A 91 16.72 -14.25 -3.06
CA SER A 91 17.42 -13.87 -1.83
C SER A 91 16.97 -14.67 -0.59
N GLN A 92 17.96 -15.14 0.17
CA GLN A 92 17.74 -15.84 1.45
C GLN A 92 17.46 -14.86 2.59
N LEU A 93 17.84 -13.59 2.41
CA LEU A 93 17.76 -12.53 3.41
C LEU A 93 17.46 -11.20 2.70
N ILE A 94 16.38 -10.54 3.09
CA ILE A 94 15.95 -9.23 2.57
C ILE A 94 15.74 -8.29 3.74
N PHE A 95 16.21 -7.05 3.62
CA PHE A 95 16.00 -6.00 4.61
C PHE A 95 15.28 -4.86 3.92
N CYS A 96 14.12 -4.48 4.45
CA CYS A 96 13.34 -3.40 3.85
C CYS A 96 13.15 -2.23 4.81
N THR A 97 13.31 -1.02 4.26
CA THR A 97 13.19 0.25 4.96
C THR A 97 11.85 0.92 4.67
N GLU A 98 11.51 1.95 5.45
CA GLU A 98 10.33 2.78 5.18
C GLU A 98 10.37 3.42 3.79
N GLN A 99 11.55 3.76 3.27
CA GLN A 99 11.70 4.37 1.95
C GLN A 99 11.32 3.40 0.83
N ASP A 100 11.72 2.12 0.97
CA ASP A 100 11.38 1.07 0.00
C ASP A 100 9.85 0.89 -0.10
N MET A 101 9.12 1.10 0.99
CA MET A 101 7.65 1.00 1.07
C MET A 101 6.92 2.21 0.48
N LEU A 102 7.50 3.40 0.60
CA LEU A 102 6.84 4.67 0.27
C LEU A 102 7.14 5.15 -1.16
N PHE A 103 8.34 4.93 -1.69
CA PHE A 103 8.77 5.51 -2.95
C PHE A 103 8.68 4.52 -4.12
N TRP A 104 7.72 4.73 -5.02
CA TRP A 104 7.48 3.82 -6.16
C TRP A 104 8.28 4.13 -7.43
N ASN A 105 9.05 5.23 -7.46
CA ASN A 105 9.72 5.69 -8.68
C ASN A 105 11.25 5.52 -8.66
N GLU A 106 11.85 5.29 -7.48
CA GLU A 106 13.31 5.22 -7.30
C GLU A 106 13.77 3.86 -6.73
N SER A 107 12.84 2.96 -6.43
CA SER A 107 13.13 1.64 -5.86
C SER A 107 13.46 0.60 -6.92
N LYS A 108 14.18 -0.45 -6.52
CA LYS A 108 14.51 -1.59 -7.40
C LYS A 108 13.22 -2.25 -7.91
N PRO A 109 13.21 -2.88 -9.10
CA PRO A 109 12.03 -3.53 -9.65
C PRO A 109 11.36 -4.53 -8.70
N GLU A 110 12.16 -5.28 -7.92
CA GLU A 110 11.67 -6.24 -6.93
C GLU A 110 10.87 -5.55 -5.80
N GLU A 111 11.34 -4.40 -5.29
CA GLU A 111 10.63 -3.63 -4.25
C GLU A 111 9.29 -3.10 -4.77
N LEU A 112 9.27 -2.64 -6.03
CA LEU A 112 8.03 -2.20 -6.68
C LEU A 112 7.04 -3.35 -6.85
N GLN A 113 7.53 -4.53 -7.21
CA GLN A 113 6.73 -5.74 -7.34
C GLN A 113 6.19 -6.20 -5.98
N ALA A 114 7.00 -6.14 -4.92
CA ALA A 114 6.58 -6.43 -3.56
C ALA A 114 5.52 -5.42 -3.06
N ASN A 115 5.68 -4.14 -3.36
CA ASN A 115 4.69 -3.10 -3.06
C ASN A 115 3.38 -3.30 -3.82
N GLU A 116 3.44 -3.69 -5.09
CA GLU A 116 2.27 -4.01 -5.90
C GLU A 116 1.52 -5.23 -5.32
N PHE A 117 2.24 -6.29 -4.98
CA PHE A 117 1.67 -7.46 -4.30
C PHE A 117 1.02 -7.06 -2.96
N ALA A 118 1.70 -6.26 -2.14
CA ALA A 118 1.22 -5.83 -0.83
C ALA A 118 -0.06 -5.01 -0.94
N ALA A 119 -0.10 -4.07 -1.89
CA ALA A 119 -1.28 -3.25 -2.15
C ALA A 119 -2.46 -4.12 -2.61
N GLU A 120 -2.23 -5.09 -3.49
CA GLU A 120 -3.27 -5.98 -3.99
C GLU A 120 -3.78 -6.95 -2.90
N ILE A 121 -2.90 -7.60 -2.14
CA ILE A 121 -3.34 -8.59 -1.14
C ILE A 121 -4.04 -7.95 0.06
N LEU A 122 -3.64 -6.72 0.43
CA LEU A 122 -4.27 -5.98 1.53
C LEU A 122 -5.52 -5.22 1.11
N MET A 123 -5.61 -4.82 -0.16
CA MET A 123 -6.75 -4.08 -0.72
C MET A 123 -7.16 -4.64 -2.08
N PRO A 124 -7.67 -5.89 -2.16
CA PRO A 124 -7.90 -6.59 -3.42
C PRO A 124 -8.84 -5.84 -4.33
N GLU A 125 -8.52 -5.71 -5.61
CA GLU A 125 -9.25 -4.84 -6.54
C GLU A 125 -10.74 -5.21 -6.59
N GLY A 126 -11.04 -6.51 -6.71
CA GLY A 126 -12.41 -7.02 -6.78
C GLY A 126 -13.26 -6.69 -5.53
N ILE A 127 -12.63 -6.54 -4.37
CA ILE A 127 -13.30 -6.17 -3.11
C ILE A 127 -13.32 -4.64 -2.96
N PHE A 128 -12.18 -4.00 -3.19
CA PHE A 128 -11.95 -2.57 -2.98
C PHE A 128 -12.85 -1.71 -3.88
N ARG A 129 -13.07 -2.12 -5.14
CA ARG A 129 -13.97 -1.42 -6.06
C ARG A 129 -15.40 -1.29 -5.53
N GLY A 130 -15.87 -2.25 -4.74
CA GLY A 130 -17.19 -2.18 -4.09
C GLY A 130 -17.33 -1.02 -3.09
N TYR A 131 -16.21 -0.44 -2.64
CA TYR A 131 -16.17 0.68 -1.69
C TYR A 131 -15.83 2.02 -2.36
N VAL A 132 -15.38 2.02 -3.62
CA VAL A 132 -15.12 3.23 -4.40
C VAL A 132 -16.45 3.73 -4.97
N LYS A 133 -17.00 4.78 -4.36
CA LYS A 133 -18.26 5.41 -4.79
C LYS A 133 -18.04 6.20 -6.08
N VAL A 134 -19.05 6.22 -6.95
CA VAL A 134 -19.09 7.10 -8.12
C VAL A 134 -19.31 8.55 -7.67
N GLY A 135 -18.67 9.50 -8.36
CA GLY A 135 -18.70 10.92 -8.04
C GLY A 135 -17.43 11.43 -7.36
N PRO A 136 -17.35 12.75 -7.09
CA PRO A 136 -16.10 13.41 -6.69
C PRO A 136 -15.41 12.74 -5.50
N PRO A 137 -14.09 12.50 -5.54
CA PRO A 137 -13.36 11.95 -4.42
C PRO A 137 -13.54 12.79 -3.16
N LYS A 138 -13.90 12.13 -2.06
CA LYS A 138 -14.02 12.76 -0.74
C LYS A 138 -13.05 12.11 0.23
N LEU A 139 -12.25 12.93 0.91
CA LEU A 139 -11.27 12.43 1.87
C LEU A 139 -11.90 11.62 3.00
N ASP A 140 -13.10 11.98 3.45
CA ASP A 140 -13.81 11.22 4.49
C ASP A 140 -14.23 9.83 4.01
N ASN A 141 -14.63 9.68 2.75
CA ASN A 141 -14.89 8.35 2.18
C ASN A 141 -13.60 7.51 2.17
N ILE A 142 -12.46 8.11 1.82
CA ILE A 142 -11.17 7.41 1.85
C ILE A 142 -10.77 7.03 3.28
N LYS A 143 -11.01 7.89 4.28
CA LYS A 143 -10.80 7.55 5.71
C LYS A 143 -11.68 6.38 6.16
N GLU A 144 -12.93 6.33 5.72
CA GLU A 144 -13.83 5.20 6.00
C GLU A 144 -13.33 3.90 5.38
N ILE A 145 -12.86 3.94 4.14
CA ILE A 145 -12.27 2.78 3.45
C ILE A 145 -11.01 2.32 4.19
N ALA A 146 -10.13 3.26 4.58
CA ALA A 146 -8.89 2.96 5.30
C ALA A 146 -9.18 2.21 6.61
N LYS A 147 -10.20 2.64 7.36
CA LYS A 147 -10.66 1.94 8.57
C LYS A 147 -11.18 0.53 8.26
N LYS A 148 -11.97 0.34 7.20
CA LYS A 148 -12.51 -0.97 6.82
C LYS A 148 -11.43 -1.97 6.43
N PHE A 149 -10.43 -1.53 5.67
CA PHE A 149 -9.29 -2.36 5.27
C PHE A 149 -8.22 -2.45 6.36
N ARG A 150 -8.33 -1.65 7.44
CA ARG A 150 -7.32 -1.39 8.49
C ARG A 150 -5.94 -1.14 7.88
N MET A 151 -5.92 -0.19 6.95
CA MET A 151 -4.74 0.28 6.23
C MET A 151 -4.49 1.76 6.52
N THR A 152 -3.28 2.22 6.24
CA THR A 152 -2.92 3.64 6.39
C THR A 152 -3.75 4.49 5.44
N LEU A 153 -3.97 5.76 5.81
CA LEU A 153 -4.70 6.69 4.95
C LEU A 153 -3.99 6.87 3.60
N THR A 154 -2.67 6.99 3.61
CA THR A 154 -1.84 7.16 2.40
C THR A 154 -1.94 5.96 1.46
N ALA A 155 -1.76 4.74 1.96
CA ALA A 155 -1.85 3.54 1.13
C ALA A 155 -3.26 3.38 0.54
N THR A 156 -4.29 3.66 1.36
CA THR A 156 -5.68 3.61 0.90
C THR A 156 -5.97 4.67 -0.16
N ALA A 157 -5.48 5.90 0.02
CA ALA A 157 -5.66 6.97 -0.94
C ALA A 157 -4.94 6.69 -2.27
N LEU A 158 -3.73 6.11 -2.23
CA LEU A 158 -3.03 5.62 -3.42
C LEU A 158 -3.87 4.58 -4.19
N ARG A 159 -4.36 3.57 -3.47
CA ARG A 159 -5.21 2.52 -4.05
C ARG A 159 -6.51 3.08 -4.61
N TYR A 160 -7.11 4.04 -3.92
CA TYR A 160 -8.31 4.75 -4.37
C TYR A 160 -8.05 5.47 -5.70
N VAL A 161 -6.99 6.27 -5.80
CA VAL A 161 -6.64 7.00 -7.02
C VAL A 161 -6.35 6.05 -8.18
N GLN A 162 -5.67 4.92 -7.92
CA GLN A 162 -5.39 3.90 -8.93
C GLN A 162 -6.67 3.27 -9.51
N LEU A 163 -7.69 3.04 -8.66
CA LEU A 163 -8.91 2.32 -9.04
C LEU A 163 -10.11 3.24 -9.35
N SER A 164 -9.97 4.55 -9.10
CA SER A 164 -11.00 5.55 -9.36
C SER A 164 -11.27 5.70 -10.86
N LYS A 165 -12.55 5.79 -11.21
CA LYS A 165 -13.01 6.16 -12.56
C LYS A 165 -13.11 7.67 -12.75
N GLU A 166 -13.08 8.43 -11.66
CA GLU A 166 -13.07 9.89 -11.70
C GLU A 166 -11.63 10.40 -11.87
N PRO A 167 -11.41 11.44 -12.70
CA PRO A 167 -10.12 12.14 -12.77
C PRO A 167 -9.74 12.71 -11.41
N CYS A 168 -8.70 12.16 -10.78
CA CYS A 168 -8.26 12.61 -9.46
C CYS A 168 -6.76 12.38 -9.23
N ALA A 169 -6.21 13.09 -8.26
CA ALA A 169 -4.83 12.90 -7.81
C ALA A 169 -4.74 12.99 -6.29
N MET A 170 -3.85 12.19 -5.71
CA MET A 170 -3.40 12.34 -4.34
C MET A 170 -2.10 13.12 -4.35
N VAL A 171 -2.09 14.25 -3.64
CA VAL A 171 -0.92 15.13 -3.52
C VAL A 171 -0.44 15.09 -2.07
N ILE A 172 0.86 14.86 -1.88
CA ILE A 172 1.52 14.93 -0.57
C ILE A 172 2.38 16.18 -0.52
N SER A 173 2.21 16.95 0.55
CA SER A 173 2.98 18.14 0.84
C SER A 173 3.57 18.09 2.24
N GLU A 174 4.71 18.75 2.43
CA GLU A 174 5.33 18.95 3.73
C GLU A 174 5.71 20.44 3.86
N LYS A 175 5.40 21.05 5.01
CA LYS A 175 5.69 22.48 5.29
C LYS A 175 5.21 23.41 4.17
N GLY A 176 4.02 23.14 3.63
CA GLY A 176 3.42 23.93 2.55
C GLY A 176 4.04 23.73 1.17
N VAL A 177 4.96 22.78 0.98
CA VAL A 177 5.62 22.48 -0.29
C VAL A 177 5.16 21.11 -0.80
N ILE A 178 4.80 21.03 -2.08
CA ILE A 178 4.39 19.80 -2.74
C ILE A 178 5.59 18.88 -2.90
N GLY A 179 5.56 17.71 -2.26
CA GLY A 179 6.63 16.72 -2.33
C GLY A 179 6.46 15.75 -3.50
N TRP A 180 5.31 15.10 -3.62
CA TRP A 180 5.01 14.19 -4.73
C TRP A 180 3.50 14.02 -4.90
N TYR A 181 3.09 13.45 -6.04
CA TYR A 181 1.69 13.10 -6.27
C TYR A 181 1.56 11.81 -7.08
N LYS A 182 0.42 11.15 -6.93
CA LYS A 182 -0.02 10.05 -7.78
C LYS A 182 -1.39 10.38 -8.33
N LYS A 183 -1.63 10.02 -9.59
CA LYS A 183 -2.81 10.45 -10.34
C LYS A 183 -3.54 9.25 -10.94
N SER A 184 -4.85 9.37 -11.10
CA SER A 184 -5.66 8.38 -11.80
C SER A 184 -5.33 8.42 -13.31
N PRO A 185 -5.64 7.35 -14.06
CA PRO A 185 -5.37 7.31 -15.51
C PRO A 185 -5.96 8.51 -16.26
N ASP A 186 -7.16 8.94 -15.87
CA ASP A 186 -7.91 10.01 -16.54
C ASP A 186 -7.59 11.41 -16.03
N PHE A 187 -6.70 11.55 -15.04
CA PHE A 187 -6.25 12.86 -14.55
C PHE A 187 -5.16 13.43 -15.47
N ASN A 188 -5.57 14.38 -16.32
CA ASN A 188 -4.74 14.98 -17.36
C ASN A 188 -4.04 16.29 -16.95
N PHE A 189 -4.02 16.61 -15.66
CA PHE A 189 -3.34 17.81 -15.14
C PHE A 189 -1.98 17.46 -14.53
N HIS A 190 -1.06 18.42 -14.55
CA HIS A 190 0.24 18.31 -13.91
C HIS A 190 0.24 19.05 -12.58
N VAL A 191 0.73 18.40 -11.52
CA VAL A 191 0.96 19.03 -10.22
C VAL A 191 2.44 19.38 -10.09
N LYS A 192 2.74 20.66 -9.84
CA LYS A 192 4.11 21.18 -9.76
C LYS A 192 4.79 20.75 -8.45
N VAL A 193 5.50 19.62 -8.50
CA VAL A 193 6.38 19.15 -7.41
C VAL A 193 7.47 20.19 -7.10
N GLY A 194 7.76 20.39 -5.82
CA GLY A 194 8.63 21.45 -5.30
C GLY A 194 7.99 22.84 -5.26
N GLY A 195 6.78 23.00 -5.81
CA GLY A 195 5.99 24.23 -5.72
C GLY A 195 5.37 24.40 -4.33
N LYS A 196 5.11 25.64 -3.94
CA LYS A 196 4.27 25.95 -2.78
C LYS A 196 2.81 25.59 -3.08
N LEU A 197 2.07 25.19 -2.04
CA LEU A 197 0.62 25.05 -2.12
C LEU A 197 -0.01 26.38 -2.54
N SER A 198 -1.05 26.32 -3.39
CA SER A 198 -1.82 27.51 -3.72
C SER A 198 -2.60 27.97 -2.51
N LEU A 199 -2.74 29.29 -2.35
CA LEU A 199 -3.54 29.92 -1.30
C LEU A 199 -5.01 29.49 -1.38
N ASP A 200 -5.48 29.10 -2.57
CA ASP A 200 -6.87 28.67 -2.82
C ASP A 200 -7.11 27.18 -2.48
N THR A 201 -6.27 26.56 -1.66
CA THR A 201 -6.41 25.14 -1.31
C THR A 201 -6.63 24.96 0.17
N TYR A 202 -7.53 24.04 0.55
CA TYR A 202 -7.68 23.61 1.95
C TYR A 202 -6.38 23.04 2.54
N ALA A 203 -5.46 22.55 1.70
CA ALA A 203 -4.15 22.12 2.16
C ALA A 203 -3.28 23.30 2.63
N PHE A 204 -3.40 24.47 2.00
CA PHE A 204 -2.75 25.69 2.46
C PHE A 204 -3.38 26.19 3.77
N ASP A 205 -4.71 26.27 3.80
CA ASP A 205 -5.49 26.66 4.99
C ASP A 205 -5.09 25.85 6.23
N PHE A 206 -4.86 24.54 6.07
CA PHE A 206 -4.37 23.67 7.13
C PHE A 206 -3.03 24.14 7.72
N TYR A 207 -2.08 24.53 6.87
CA TYR A 207 -0.78 25.02 7.32
C TYR A 207 -0.84 26.44 7.90
N ASP A 208 -1.80 27.25 7.45
CA ASP A 208 -2.05 28.60 7.95
C ASP A 208 -2.87 28.61 9.25
N GLY A 209 -3.26 27.44 9.75
CA GLY A 209 -4.01 27.30 11.00
C GLY A 209 -5.49 27.69 10.88
N VAL A 210 -6.00 27.80 9.66
CA VAL A 210 -7.40 28.10 9.37
C VAL A 210 -8.26 26.87 9.66
N GLU A 211 -9.43 27.09 10.26
CA GLU A 211 -10.38 26.01 10.50
C GLU A 211 -10.94 25.50 9.17
N LEU A 212 -10.68 24.22 8.86
CA LEU A 212 -11.10 23.61 7.61
C LEU A 212 -12.61 23.34 7.62
N PRO A 213 -13.31 23.53 6.48
CA PRO A 213 -14.73 23.22 6.40
C PRO A 213 -14.98 21.72 6.60
N THR A 214 -16.07 21.41 7.31
CA THR A 214 -16.47 20.02 7.59
C THR A 214 -17.11 19.31 6.39
N ARG A 215 -17.33 20.04 5.29
CA ARG A 215 -17.80 19.51 4.00
C ARG A 215 -17.09 20.26 2.87
N PRO A 216 -16.60 19.56 1.84
CA PRO A 216 -16.13 20.19 0.61
C PRO A 216 -17.27 20.85 -0.16
#